data_AF-A0A915AGF1-F1
#
_entry.id   AF-A0A915AGF1-F1
#
_cell.length_a   1.000
_cell.length_b   1.000
_cell.length_c   1.000
_cell.angle_alpha   90.00
_cell.angle_beta   90.00
_cell.angle_gamma   90.00
#
_symmetry.space_group_name_H-M   'P 1'
#
loop_
_entity.id
_entity.type
_entity.pdbx_description
1 polymer ?
#
loop_
_entity_poly.entity_id
_entity_poly.type
_entity_poly.pdbx_seq_one_letter_code
_entity_poly.pdbx_strand_id
1 'polypeptide(L)'
;MAENEVKARKKLEEAEKKAKGGGGFLGSLFGGSKADEAADLFVQAGNLFKISKLWKEAGDAFVRSAEIHAASSDGRHDTASNYAEAANCYRKVNPQLAVDCLMKTAEIYTDMGRFNM
;
A
#
# COMPACT_ATOMS: atom_id res chain seq x y z
N MET A 1 -13.97 -10.59 -15.80
CA MET A 1 -12.74 -10.73 -14.98
C MET A 1 -11.59 -9.92 -15.56
N ALA A 2 -11.35 -9.94 -16.88
CA ALA A 2 -10.28 -9.15 -17.52
C ALA A 2 -10.44 -7.61 -17.38
N GLU A 3 -11.67 -7.09 -17.39
CA GLU A 3 -11.89 -5.63 -17.27
C GLU A 3 -11.41 -5.05 -15.94
N ASN A 4 -11.54 -5.81 -14.84
CA ASN A 4 -11.11 -5.36 -13.52
C ASN A 4 -9.58 -5.35 -13.42
N GLU A 5 -8.91 -6.32 -14.04
CA GLU A 5 -7.45 -6.33 -14.13
C GLU A 5 -6.92 -5.14 -14.94
N VAL A 6 -7.52 -4.86 -16.11
CA VAL A 6 -7.11 -3.71 -16.93
C VAL A 6 -7.33 -2.39 -16.18
N LYS A 7 -8.46 -2.25 -15.48
CA LYS A 7 -8.73 -1.08 -14.61
C LYS A 7 -7.72 -0.98 -13.45
N ALA A 8 -7.37 -2.10 -12.83
CA ALA A 8 -6.38 -2.15 -11.75
C ALA A 8 -5.00 -1.73 -12.23
N ARG A 9 -4.54 -2.25 -13.38
CA ARG A 9 -3.25 -1.88 -13.98
C ARG A 9 -3.18 -0.39 -14.34
N LYS A 10 -4.26 0.17 -14.91
CA LYS A 10 -4.34 1.61 -15.18
C LYS A 10 -4.23 2.44 -13.91
N LYS A 11 -4.97 2.10 -12.86
CA LYS A 11 -4.89 2.79 -11.56
C LYS A 11 -3.50 2.68 -10.94
N LEU A 12 -2.86 1.52 -11.06
CA LEU A 12 -1.50 1.32 -10.57
C LEU A 12 -0.49 2.20 -11.33
N GLU A 13 -0.59 2.29 -12.66
CA GLU A 13 0.26 3.17 -13.46
C GLU A 13 0.04 4.66 -13.13
N GLU A 14 -1.21 5.08 -12.94
CA GLU A 14 -1.56 6.43 -12.48
C GLU A 14 -0.96 6.72 -11.10
N ALA A 15 -1.08 5.77 -10.17
CA ALA A 15 -0.50 5.87 -8.83
C ALA A 15 1.03 6.01 -8.88
N GLU A 16 1.71 5.22 -9.72
CA GLU A 16 3.16 5.31 -9.91
C GLU A 16 3.60 6.65 -10.48
N LYS A 17 2.86 7.19 -11.46
CA LYS A 17 3.14 8.51 -12.02
C LYS A 17 2.99 9.60 -10.97
N LYS A 18 1.94 9.53 -10.13
CA LYS A 18 1.75 10.48 -9.02
C LYS A 18 2.81 10.34 -7.93
N ALA A 19 3.21 9.12 -7.59
CA ALA A 19 4.27 8.85 -6.62
C ALA A 19 5.65 9.34 -7.11
N LYS A 20 5.97 9.17 -8.40
CA LYS A 20 7.26 9.64 -9.00
C LYS A 20 7.30 11.14 -9.30
N GLY A 21 6.14 11.80 -9.41
CA GLY A 21 6.01 13.22 -9.76
C GLY A 21 6.54 14.24 -8.74
N GLY A 22 7.26 13.80 -7.70
CA GLY A 22 7.89 14.63 -6.68
C GLY A 22 9.42 14.78 -6.79
N GLY A 23 10.03 14.30 -7.89
CA GLY A 23 11.48 14.30 -8.09
C GLY A 23 12.07 15.67 -8.46
N GLY A 24 12.29 16.51 -7.45
CA GLY A 24 13.12 17.70 -7.56
C GLY A 24 13.42 18.23 -6.16
N PHE A 25 14.65 18.69 -5.92
CA PHE A 25 15.18 19.21 -4.64
C PHE A 25 14.30 20.28 -3.94
N LEU A 26 13.28 20.81 -4.62
CA LEU A 26 12.28 21.76 -4.10
C LEU A 26 10.94 21.11 -3.65
N GLY A 27 10.77 19.80 -3.82
CA GLY A 27 9.49 19.07 -3.60
C GLY A 27 9.27 18.55 -2.17
N SER A 28 10.29 18.59 -1.32
CA SER A 28 10.25 18.07 0.05
C SER A 28 9.39 18.89 1.02
N LEU A 29 8.88 20.05 0.60
CA LEU A 29 8.13 20.98 1.47
C LEU A 29 6.62 21.05 1.15
N PHE A 30 6.17 20.52 0.00
CA PHE A 30 4.77 20.66 -0.46
C PHE A 30 4.13 19.33 -0.94
N GLY A 31 4.75 18.19 -0.61
CA GLY A 31 4.45 16.88 -1.21
C GLY A 31 3.32 16.05 -0.60
N GLY A 32 2.79 16.43 0.58
CA GLY A 32 1.84 15.60 1.35
C GLY A 32 0.61 15.15 0.56
N SER A 33 -0.12 16.07 -0.06
CA SER A 33 -1.37 15.73 -0.80
C SER A 33 -1.18 14.82 -2.01
N LYS A 34 -0.02 14.84 -2.69
CA LYS A 34 0.19 13.98 -3.87
C LYS A 34 0.54 12.55 -3.48
N ALA A 35 1.23 12.39 -2.35
CA ALA A 35 1.57 11.10 -1.78
C ALA A 35 0.30 10.36 -1.34
N ASP A 36 -0.56 11.02 -0.56
CA ASP A 36 -1.82 10.43 -0.08
C ASP A 36 -2.74 10.02 -1.26
N GLU A 37 -2.86 10.89 -2.28
CA GLU A 37 -3.66 10.56 -3.47
C GLU A 37 -3.08 9.38 -4.28
N ALA A 38 -1.75 9.26 -4.35
CA ALA A 38 -1.11 8.10 -4.97
C ALA A 38 -1.41 6.82 -4.18
N ALA A 39 -1.36 6.89 -2.85
CA ALA A 39 -1.62 5.76 -1.99
C ALA A 39 -3.07 5.26 -2.07
N ASP A 40 -4.05 6.18 -2.18
CA ASP A 40 -5.46 5.84 -2.42
C ASP A 40 -5.64 5.09 -3.76
N LEU A 41 -4.94 5.53 -4.81
CA LEU A 41 -4.97 4.85 -6.11
C LEU A 41 -4.38 3.44 -6.03
N PHE A 42 -3.31 3.25 -5.25
CA PHE A 42 -2.74 1.92 -5.00
C PHE A 42 -3.72 1.00 -4.25
N VAL A 43 -4.42 1.51 -3.22
CA VAL A 43 -5.47 0.73 -2.50
C VAL A 43 -6.59 0.34 -3.44
N GLN A 44 -7.06 1.27 -4.29
CA GLN A 44 -8.10 0.97 -5.27
C GLN A 44 -7.65 -0.08 -6.29
N ALA A 45 -6.40 0.00 -6.77
CA ALA A 45 -5.83 -1.03 -7.64
C ALA A 45 -5.74 -2.38 -6.94
N GLY A 46 -5.26 -2.42 -5.69
CA GLY A 46 -5.17 -3.62 -4.86
C GLY A 46 -6.51 -4.31 -4.66
N ASN A 47 -7.57 -3.54 -4.38
CA ASN A 47 -8.94 -4.06 -4.27
C ASN A 47 -9.45 -4.68 -5.57
N LEU A 48 -9.17 -4.06 -6.71
CA LEU A 48 -9.54 -4.62 -8.02
C LEU A 48 -8.76 -5.90 -8.34
N PHE A 49 -7.45 -5.95 -8.03
CA PHE A 49 -6.65 -7.16 -8.16
C PHE A 49 -7.17 -8.29 -7.26
N LYS A 50 -7.62 -7.96 -6.05
CA LYS A 50 -8.23 -8.92 -5.12
C LYS A 50 -9.49 -9.57 -5.71
N ILE A 51 -10.36 -8.80 -6.37
CA ILE A 51 -11.56 -9.31 -7.07
C ILE A 51 -11.17 -10.23 -8.23
N SER A 52 -10.10 -9.89 -8.95
CA SER A 52 -9.56 -10.71 -10.05
C SER A 52 -8.76 -11.93 -9.57
N LYS A 53 -8.68 -12.18 -8.26
CA LYS A 53 -7.88 -13.27 -7.63
C LYS A 53 -6.37 -13.18 -7.93
N LEU A 54 -5.90 -12.00 -8.30
CA LEU A 54 -4.49 -11.67 -8.51
C LEU A 54 -3.88 -11.25 -7.17
N TRP A 55 -3.71 -12.24 -6.29
CA TRP A 55 -3.33 -12.02 -4.90
C TRP A 55 -1.92 -11.46 -4.75
N LYS A 56 -1.00 -11.78 -5.66
CA LYS A 56 0.37 -11.26 -5.64
C LYS A 56 0.38 -9.77 -5.94
N GLU A 57 -0.23 -9.37 -7.05
CA GLU A 57 -0.33 -7.99 -7.50
C GLU A 57 -1.16 -7.13 -6.53
N ALA A 58 -2.20 -7.71 -5.93
CA ALA A 58 -2.95 -7.06 -4.87
C ALA A 58 -2.06 -6.74 -3.66
N GLY A 59 -1.29 -7.73 -3.18
CA GLY A 59 -0.34 -7.55 -2.09
C GLY A 59 0.70 -6.48 -2.40
N ASP A 60 1.30 -6.54 -3.60
CA ASP A 60 2.32 -5.58 -4.03
C ASP A 60 1.75 -4.14 -4.06
N ALA A 61 0.52 -3.96 -4.54
CA ALA A 61 -0.15 -2.66 -4.53
C ALA A 61 -0.41 -2.13 -3.10
N PHE A 62 -0.86 -2.99 -2.18
CA PHE A 62 -1.06 -2.59 -0.78
C PHE A 62 0.25 -2.25 -0.06
N VAL A 63 1.33 -2.98 -0.31
CA VAL A 63 2.66 -2.66 0.23
C VAL A 63 3.12 -1.28 -0.26
N ARG A 64 2.94 -1.00 -1.55
CA ARG A 64 3.30 0.30 -2.14
C ARG A 64 2.51 1.46 -1.52
N SER A 65 1.21 1.26 -1.28
CA SER A 65 0.39 2.22 -0.54
C SER A 65 0.89 2.41 0.89
N ALA A 66 1.17 1.31 1.61
CA ALA A 66 1.67 1.36 2.97
C ALA A 66 3.00 2.13 3.07
N GLU A 67 3.95 1.90 2.17
CA GLU A 67 5.22 2.61 2.14
C GLU A 67 5.07 4.13 1.97
N ILE A 68 4.04 4.56 1.23
CA ILE A 68 3.74 5.98 1.06
C ILE A 68 3.14 6.56 2.35
N HIS A 69 2.17 5.88 2.97
CA HIS A 69 1.61 6.32 4.26
C HIS A 69 2.66 6.27 5.38
N ALA A 70 3.65 5.37 5.30
CA ALA A 70 4.73 5.27 6.26
C ALA A 70 5.64 6.50 6.26
N ALA A 71 5.74 7.19 5.12
CA ALA A 71 6.46 8.46 5.01
C ALA A 71 5.69 9.64 5.63
N SER A 72 4.39 9.49 5.86
CA SER A 72 3.53 10.50 6.50
C SER A 72 3.47 10.25 8.02
N SER A 73 3.67 11.29 8.83
CA SER A 73 3.71 11.18 10.31
C SER A 73 2.38 10.72 10.93
N ASP A 74 1.24 11.07 10.31
CA ASP A 74 -0.10 10.66 10.75
C ASP A 74 -0.57 9.34 10.11
N GLY A 75 0.15 8.82 9.12
CA GLY A 75 -0.27 7.67 8.31
C GLY A 75 -0.01 6.30 8.93
N ARG A 76 0.46 6.22 10.19
CA ARG A 76 0.87 4.95 10.82
C ARG A 76 -0.25 3.92 10.90
N HIS A 77 -1.47 4.36 11.18
CA HIS A 77 -2.66 3.49 11.23
C HIS A 77 -2.99 2.86 9.87
N ASP A 78 -2.97 3.68 8.83
CA ASP A 78 -3.27 3.25 7.46
C ASP A 78 -2.14 2.36 6.94
N THR A 79 -0.88 2.69 7.29
CA THR A 79 0.30 1.86 6.98
C THR A 79 0.13 0.46 7.55
N ALA A 80 -0.20 0.34 8.84
CA ALA A 80 -0.38 -0.95 9.50
C ALA A 80 -1.54 -1.75 8.90
N SER A 81 -2.65 -1.07 8.60
CA SER A 81 -3.84 -1.68 7.97
C SER A 81 -3.54 -2.19 6.56
N ASN A 82 -2.84 -1.39 5.74
CA ASN A 82 -2.45 -1.77 4.39
C ASN A 82 -1.45 -2.93 4.37
N TYR A 83 -0.48 -2.96 5.29
CA TYR A 83 0.41 -4.13 5.44
C TYR A 83 -0.33 -5.39 5.91
N ALA A 84 -1.34 -5.26 6.78
CA ALA A 84 -2.17 -6.38 7.19
C ALA A 84 -2.95 -6.95 6.00
N GLU A 85 -3.47 -6.10 5.12
CA GLU A 85 -4.16 -6.56 3.91
C GLU A 85 -3.23 -7.11 2.84
N ALA A 86 -2.02 -6.57 2.73
CA ALA A 86 -0.97 -7.19 1.92
C ALA A 86 -0.67 -8.61 2.43
N ALA A 87 -0.50 -8.80 3.74
CA ALA A 87 -0.28 -10.12 4.33
C ALA A 87 -1.44 -11.09 4.06
N ASN A 88 -2.68 -10.62 4.16
CA ASN A 88 -3.86 -11.40 3.82
C ASN A 88 -3.88 -11.86 2.36
N CYS A 89 -3.38 -11.04 1.44
CA CYS A 89 -3.23 -11.41 0.04
C CYS A 89 -2.05 -12.38 -0.16
N TYR A 90 -0.89 -12.09 0.41
CA TYR A 90 0.31 -12.91 0.27
C TYR A 90 0.18 -14.29 0.90
N ARG A 91 -0.59 -14.49 1.97
CA ARG A 91 -0.73 -15.83 2.58
C ARG A 91 -1.26 -16.89 1.60
N LYS A 92 -1.96 -16.46 0.55
CA LYS A 92 -2.51 -17.34 -0.51
C LYS A 92 -1.50 -17.68 -1.62
N VAL A 93 -0.40 -16.94 -1.72
CA VAL A 93 0.58 -17.08 -2.82
C VAL A 93 1.98 -17.36 -2.30
N ASN A 94 2.42 -16.59 -1.32
CA ASN A 94 3.73 -16.69 -0.70
C ASN A 94 3.62 -16.43 0.83
N PRO A 95 3.60 -17.50 1.64
CA PRO A 95 3.55 -17.38 3.10
C PRO A 95 4.72 -16.61 3.71
N GLN A 96 5.92 -16.67 3.12
CA GLN A 96 7.10 -15.99 3.65
C GLN A 96 6.93 -14.47 3.58
N LEU A 97 6.50 -13.96 2.42
CA LEU A 97 6.18 -12.54 2.24
C LEU A 97 5.06 -12.06 3.16
N ALA A 98 4.10 -12.94 3.46
CA ALA A 98 3.03 -12.64 4.40
C ALA A 98 3.55 -12.45 5.83
N VAL A 99 4.48 -13.30 6.27
CA VAL A 99 5.15 -13.16 7.57
C VAL A 99 5.91 -11.84 7.64
N ASP A 100 6.68 -11.51 6.62
CA ASP A 100 7.45 -10.26 6.59
C ASP A 100 6.51 -9.03 6.69
N CYS A 101 5.38 -9.04 5.98
CA CYS A 101 4.38 -7.98 6.08
C CYS A 101 3.72 -7.91 7.47
N LEU A 102 3.41 -9.06 8.09
CA LEU A 102 2.85 -9.10 9.44
C LEU A 102 3.83 -8.60 10.49
N MET A 103 5.14 -8.91 10.35
CA MET A 103 6.16 -8.38 11.25
C MET A 103 6.21 -6.85 11.18
N LYS A 104 6.20 -6.27 9.97
CA LYS A 104 6.10 -4.81 9.79
C LYS A 104 4.84 -4.22 10.44
N THR A 105 3.69 -4.86 10.26
CA THR A 105 2.44 -4.43 10.93
C THR A 105 2.59 -4.44 12.45
N ALA A 106 3.18 -5.49 13.01
CA ALA A 106 3.40 -5.61 14.46
C ALA A 106 4.38 -4.56 14.98
N GLU A 107 5.47 -4.30 14.27
CA GLU A 107 6.43 -3.23 14.58
C GLU A 107 5.73 -1.86 14.62
N ILE A 108 4.94 -1.53 13.61
CA ILE A 108 4.23 -0.24 13.56
C ILE A 108 3.24 -0.11 14.73
N TYR A 109 2.43 -1.13 15.01
CA TYR A 109 1.48 -1.05 16.15
C TYR A 109 2.19 -0.96 17.49
N THR A 110 3.33 -1.63 17.64
CA THR A 110 4.18 -1.57 18.84
C THR A 110 4.75 -0.16 19.01
N ASP A 111 5.29 0.43 17.94
CA ASP A 111 5.83 1.80 17.93
C ASP A 111 4.78 2.88 18.18
N MET A 112 3.50 2.60 17.86
CA MET A 112 2.39 3.49 18.20
C MET A 112 2.02 3.47 19.69
N GLY A 113 2.62 2.57 20.49
CA GLY A 113 2.26 2.38 21.90
C GLY A 113 0.83 1.90 22.13
N ARG A 114 0.12 1.50 21.06
CA ARG A 114 -1.23 0.95 21.11
C ARG A 114 -1.19 -0.54 21.37
N PHE A 115 -0.76 -0.91 22.57
CA PHE A 115 -0.98 -2.25 23.14
C PHE A 115 -2.43 -2.39 23.64
N ASN A 116 -3.42 -2.16 22.78
CA ASN A 116 -4.78 -2.59 23.11
C ASN A 116 -4.96 -4.01 22.59
N MET A 117 -4.69 -4.93 23.52
CA MET A 117 -5.06 -6.34 23.51
C MET A 117 -6.58 -6.51 23.50
#